data_AF-A0A8S3E9Q5-F1
#
_entry.id   AF-A0A8S3E9Q5-F1
#
_cell.length_a   1.000
_cell.length_b   1.000
_cell.length_c   1.000
_cell.angle_alpha   90.00
_cell.angle_beta   90.00
_cell.angle_gamma   90.00
#
_symmetry.space_group_name_H-M   'P 1'
#
loop_
_entity.id
_entity.type
_entity.pdbx_description
1 polymer ?
#
loop_
_entity_poly.entity_id
_entity_poly.type
_entity_poly.pdbx_seq_one_letter_code
_entity_poly.pdbx_strand_id
1 'polypeptide(L)'
;MSRWTINRVIERSHILKNMKKKYSPALTTAHKILRLTWAKCHMTWNNEWHKVIWSDEKKFNLDDPDGFSYYWHDLRKEGDFLGSRSRWWKCLDLGIVWLG
;
A
#
# COMPACT_ATOMS: atom_id res chain seq x y z
N MET A 1 2.90 -33.33 -1.19
CA MET A 1 4.12 -32.74 -1.79
C MET A 1 4.97 -32.13 -0.68
N SER A 2 6.29 -32.28 -0.70
CA SER A 2 7.16 -31.73 0.35
C SER A 2 7.55 -30.28 0.06
N ARG A 3 7.95 -29.52 1.09
CA ARG A 3 8.46 -28.14 0.96
C ARG A 3 9.60 -28.04 -0.06
N TRP A 4 10.46 -29.07 -0.10
CA TRP A 4 11.56 -29.18 -1.06
C TRP A 4 11.10 -29.28 -2.51
N THR A 5 10.06 -30.06 -2.78
CA THR A 5 9.48 -30.17 -4.12
C THR A 5 8.91 -28.83 -4.58
N ILE A 6 8.27 -28.09 -3.68
CA ILE A 6 7.69 -26.77 -3.96
C ILE A 6 8.78 -25.75 -4.27
N ASN A 7 9.80 -25.63 -3.42
CA ASN A 7 10.90 -24.67 -3.62
C ASN A 7 11.64 -24.92 -4.93
N ARG A 8 11.92 -26.18 -5.28
CA ARG A 8 12.56 -26.53 -6.55
C ARG A 8 11.74 -26.11 -7.78
N VAL A 9 10.41 -26.24 -7.71
CA VAL A 9 9.53 -25.81 -8.81
C VAL A 9 9.51 -24.29 -8.93
N ILE A 10 9.48 -23.58 -7.81
CA ILE A 10 9.54 -22.11 -7.78
C ILE A 10 10.89 -21.61 -8.31
N GLU A 11 12.01 -22.19 -7.88
CA GLU A 11 13.36 -21.84 -8.33
C GLU A 11 13.56 -22.07 -9.84
N ARG A 12 12.91 -23.10 -10.39
CA ARG A 12 12.91 -23.34 -11.85
C ARG A 12 12.03 -22.37 -12.63
N SER A 13 11.12 -21.68 -11.97
CA SER A 13 10.23 -20.72 -12.61
C SER A 13 10.92 -19.36 -12.74
N HIS A 14 11.10 -18.87 -13.97
CA HIS A 14 11.66 -17.52 -14.20
C HIS A 14 10.66 -16.39 -13.93
N ILE A 15 9.42 -16.74 -13.58
CA ILE A 15 8.31 -15.80 -13.41
C ILE A 15 8.10 -15.37 -11.95
N LEU A 16 8.53 -16.18 -10.97
CA LEU A 16 8.36 -15.89 -9.55
C LEU A 16 9.68 -15.43 -8.94
N LYS A 17 9.65 -14.31 -8.26
CA LYS A 17 10.82 -13.75 -7.56
C LYS A 17 10.50 -13.49 -6.11
N ASN A 18 11.38 -13.92 -5.20
CA ASN A 18 11.26 -13.56 -3.80
C ASN A 18 11.65 -12.07 -3.63
N MET A 19 10.71 -11.25 -3.19
CA MET A 19 10.87 -9.80 -3.08
C MET A 19 10.34 -9.29 -1.74
N LYS A 20 10.99 -8.25 -1.21
CA LYS A 20 10.48 -7.52 -0.04
C LYS A 20 9.32 -6.62 -0.47
N LYS A 21 8.20 -6.67 0.26
CA LYS A 21 7.05 -5.80 0.00
C LYS A 21 7.40 -4.34 0.32
N LYS A 22 7.01 -3.41 -0.55
CA LYS A 22 7.19 -1.97 -0.30
C LYS A 22 6.17 -1.49 0.75
N TYR A 23 6.55 -0.57 1.63
CA TYR A 23 5.62 -0.10 2.66
C TYR A 23 4.56 0.86 2.10
N SER A 24 4.97 1.77 1.22
CA SER A 24 4.13 2.83 0.67
C SER A 24 4.35 2.95 -0.84
N PRO A 25 3.33 3.36 -1.62
CA PRO A 25 3.52 3.72 -3.02
C PRO A 25 4.51 4.88 -3.19
N ALA A 26 5.14 4.96 -4.36
CA ALA A 26 6.06 6.04 -4.67
C ALA A 26 5.31 7.38 -4.81
N LEU A 27 5.90 8.47 -4.31
CA LEU A 27 5.34 9.81 -4.48
C LEU A 27 5.59 10.32 -5.89
N THR A 28 4.51 10.57 -6.63
CA THR A 28 4.56 11.24 -7.94
C THR A 28 4.98 12.71 -7.77
N THR A 29 5.46 13.33 -8.84
CA THR A 29 5.82 14.77 -8.84
C THR A 29 4.63 15.65 -8.45
N ALA A 30 3.43 15.32 -8.95
CA ALA A 30 2.20 16.01 -8.59
C ALA A 30 1.91 15.94 -7.08
N HIS A 31 2.04 14.75 -6.46
CA HIS A 31 1.86 14.59 -5.02
C HIS A 31 2.84 15.45 -4.22
N LYS A 32 4.11 15.54 -4.66
CA LYS A 32 5.13 16.36 -3.99
C LYS A 32 4.77 17.85 -4.04
N ILE A 33 4.33 18.34 -5.19
CA ILE A 33 3.91 19.74 -5.37
C ILE A 33 2.71 20.04 -4.46
N LEU A 34 1.66 19.21 -4.50
CA LEU A 34 0.46 19.41 -3.69
C LEU A 34 0.77 19.42 -2.20
N ARG A 35 1.57 18.46 -1.72
CA ARG A 35 1.99 18.40 -0.31
C ARG A 35 2.81 19.62 0.10
N LEU A 36 3.72 20.08 -0.75
CA LEU A 36 4.54 21.26 -0.48
C LEU A 36 3.69 22.52 -0.42
N THR A 37 2.76 22.71 -1.36
CA THR A 37 1.84 23.84 -1.38
C THR A 37 0.95 23.83 -0.14
N TRP A 38 0.38 22.68 0.20
CA TRP A 38 -0.43 22.54 1.41
C TRP A 38 0.37 22.91 2.67
N ALA A 39 1.59 22.41 2.81
CA ALA A 39 2.46 22.74 3.95
C ALA A 39 2.77 24.23 4.01
N LYS A 40 3.06 24.89 2.89
CA LYS A 40 3.30 26.35 2.84
C LYS A 40 2.07 27.15 3.27
N CYS A 41 0.88 26.78 2.81
CA CYS A 41 -0.37 27.47 3.15
C CYS A 41 -0.71 27.40 4.65
N HIS A 42 -0.28 26.34 5.33
CA HIS A 42 -0.62 26.09 6.73
C HIS A 42 0.59 26.25 7.67
N MET A 43 1.72 26.77 7.16
CA MET A 43 2.95 26.91 7.93
C MET A 43 2.83 27.92 9.08
N THR A 44 1.97 28.92 8.93
CA THR A 44 1.74 29.97 9.93
C THR A 44 0.60 29.64 10.89
N TRP A 45 -0.06 28.49 10.72
CA TRP A 45 -1.17 28.08 11.59
C TRP A 45 -0.63 27.66 12.95
N ASN A 46 -1.23 28.23 14.00
CA ASN A 46 -0.94 27.90 15.38
C ASN A 46 -2.24 27.52 16.09
N ASN A 47 -3.12 28.51 16.31
CA ASN A 47 -4.37 28.31 17.05
C ASN A 47 -5.45 27.59 16.22
N GLU A 48 -5.29 27.61 14.90
CA GLU A 48 -6.19 27.01 13.93
C GLU A 48 -6.19 25.47 14.04
N TRP A 49 -5.05 24.88 14.41
CA TRP A 49 -4.93 23.43 14.58
C TRP A 49 -5.84 22.88 15.69
N HIS A 50 -6.18 23.69 16.71
CA HIS A 50 -7.09 23.26 17.78
C HIS A 50 -8.53 23.03 17.29
N LYS A 51 -8.90 23.56 16.12
CA LYS A 51 -10.22 23.36 15.52
C LYS A 51 -10.26 22.17 14.57
N VAL A 52 -9.11 21.54 14.29
CA VAL A 52 -9.01 20.43 13.35
C VAL A 52 -9.21 19.10 14.09
N ILE A 53 -10.20 18.32 13.65
CA ILE A 53 -10.43 16.96 14.12
C ILE A 53 -9.90 16.00 13.05
N TRP A 54 -8.93 15.17 13.43
CA TRP A 54 -8.36 14.16 12.53
C TRP A 54 -9.08 12.83 12.69
N SER A 55 -9.32 12.15 11.57
CA SER A 55 -9.82 10.77 11.54
C SER A 55 -9.02 9.96 10.51
N ASP A 56 -8.74 8.71 10.83
CA ASP A 56 -8.07 7.76 9.95
C ASP A 56 -8.55 6.34 10.29
N GLU A 57 -8.51 5.45 9.30
CA GLU A 57 -8.87 4.05 9.46
C GLU A 57 -7.60 3.18 9.42
N LYS A 58 -7.31 2.48 10.52
CA LYS A 58 -6.20 1.54 10.60
C LYS A 58 -6.70 0.13 10.89
N LYS A 59 -6.27 -0.81 10.06
CA LYS A 59 -6.44 -2.25 10.35
C LYS A 59 -5.37 -2.72 11.33
N PHE A 60 -5.78 -3.20 12.50
CA PHE A 60 -4.92 -3.90 13.46
C PHE A 60 -5.01 -5.41 13.22
N ASN A 61 -3.90 -6.06 12.90
CA ASN A 61 -3.80 -7.52 12.84
C ASN A 61 -3.00 -8.00 14.07
N LEU A 62 -3.50 -8.98 14.81
CA LEU A 62 -2.84 -9.50 16.02
C LEU A 62 -1.72 -10.52 15.72
N ASP A 63 -1.72 -11.11 14.51
CA ASP A 63 -0.94 -12.32 14.20
C ASP A 63 0.14 -12.13 13.12
N ASP A 64 0.34 -10.92 12.59
CA ASP A 64 1.28 -10.70 11.49
C ASP A 64 2.67 -10.26 12.02
N PRO A 65 3.78 -10.93 11.65
CA PRO A 65 5.11 -10.45 11.96
C PRO A 65 5.38 -9.10 11.27
N ASP A 66 5.42 -8.07 12.10
CA ASP A 66 5.21 -6.66 11.76
C ASP A 66 6.44 -5.97 11.13
N GLY A 67 7.00 -6.54 10.05
CA GLY A 67 8.11 -5.84 9.38
C GLY A 67 8.88 -6.55 8.26
N PHE A 68 8.68 -7.85 8.05
CA PHE A 68 9.49 -8.62 7.09
C PHE A 68 8.67 -9.54 6.20
N SER A 69 7.65 -8.99 5.51
CA SER A 69 6.94 -9.75 4.48
C SER A 69 7.75 -9.78 3.18
N TYR A 70 8.67 -10.73 3.11
CA TYR A 70 9.11 -11.27 1.82
C TYR A 70 7.98 -12.11 1.22
N TYR A 71 7.74 -11.97 -0.07
CA TYR A 71 6.72 -12.74 -0.78
C TYR A 71 7.23 -13.14 -2.16
N TRP A 72 6.69 -14.23 -2.69
CA TRP A 72 6.91 -14.62 -4.09
C TRP A 72 6.04 -13.74 -4.98
N HIS A 73 6.69 -12.83 -5.69
CA HIS A 73 6.06 -11.90 -6.62
C HIS A 73 6.10 -12.48 -8.03
N ASP A 74 4.93 -12.53 -8.67
CA ASP A 74 4.81 -12.83 -10.09
C ASP A 74 5.17 -11.59 -10.90
N LEU A 75 6.26 -11.67 -11.66
CA LEU A 75 6.80 -10.56 -12.46
C LEU A 75 5.83 -10.04 -13.54
N ARG A 76 4.76 -10.77 -13.84
CA ARG A 76 3.70 -10.34 -14.77
C ARG A 76 2.70 -9.37 -14.13
N LYS A 77 2.72 -9.25 -12.81
CA LYS A 77 1.79 -8.40 -12.04
C LYS A 77 2.54 -7.18 -11.52
N GLU A 78 1.81 -6.09 -11.30
CA GLU A 78 2.40 -4.91 -10.66
C GLU A 78 2.78 -5.19 -9.20
N GLY A 79 3.83 -4.53 -8.74
CA GLY A 79 4.37 -4.72 -7.39
C GLY A 79 3.42 -4.19 -6.31
N ASP A 80 3.07 -5.04 -5.35
CA ASP A 80 2.21 -4.67 -4.24
C ASP A 80 2.96 -3.90 -3.13
N PHE A 81 2.24 -2.98 -2.48
CA PHE A 81 2.68 -2.28 -1.26
C PHE A 81 1.89 -2.77 -0.03
N LEU A 82 2.43 -2.61 1.17
CA LEU A 82 1.84 -3.16 2.39
C LEU A 82 0.39 -2.70 2.60
N GLY A 83 0.10 -1.43 2.29
CA GLY A 83 -1.25 -0.87 2.31
C GLY A 83 -2.19 -1.30 1.17
N SER A 84 -1.74 -2.06 0.15
CA SER A 84 -2.58 -2.43 -1.00
C SER A 84 -3.55 -3.59 -0.74
N ARG A 85 -3.53 -4.23 0.43
CA ARG A 85 -4.38 -5.42 0.72
C ARG A 85 -5.83 -5.06 1.09
N SER A 86 -6.49 -4.31 0.22
CA SER A 86 -7.94 -4.17 0.20
C SER A 86 -8.46 -4.62 -1.17
N ARG A 87 -8.49 -5.95 -1.42
CA ARG A 87 -9.06 -6.54 -2.66
C ARG A 87 -10.60 -6.58 -2.60
N TRP A 88 -11.21 -5.50 -2.15
CA TRP A 88 -12.66 -5.26 -2.19
C TRP A 88 -13.03 -3.93 -2.84
N TRP A 89 -12.05 -3.07 -3.14
CA TRP A 89 -12.29 -1.82 -3.86
C TRP A 89 -11.76 -1.96 -5.28
N LYS A 90 -12.66 -2.14 -6.25
CA LYS A 90 -12.36 -1.70 -7.62
C LYS A 90 -12.74 -0.24 -7.70
N CYS A 91 -11.74 0.62 -7.89
CA CYS A 91 -11.98 1.96 -8.41
C CYS A 91 -12.39 1.78 -9.88
N LEU A 92 -13.67 1.90 -10.18
CA LEU A 92 -14.14 2.19 -11.53
C LEU A 92 -14.40 3.71 -11.54
N ASP A 93 -13.76 4.41 -12.48
CA ASP A 93 -13.64 5.87 -12.57
C ASP A 93 -14.93 6.63 -12.88
N LEU A 94 -16.09 6.18 -12.43
CA LEU A 94 -17.34 6.91 -12.63
C LEU A 94 -18.24 6.74 -11.40
N GLY A 95 -18.33 7.81 -10.60
CA GLY A 95 -19.44 8.10 -9.67
C GLY A 95 -19.73 7.03 -8.63
N ILE A 96 -19.51 7.35 -7.36
CA ILE A 96 -19.97 6.52 -6.24
C ILE A 96 -21.51 6.44 -6.29
N VAL A 97 -22.03 5.31 -6.76
CA VAL A 97 -23.43 4.90 -6.57
C VAL A 97 -23.42 3.73 -5.60
N TRP A 98 -24.09 3.91 -4.46
CA TRP A 98 -24.39 2.83 -3.52
C TRP A 98 -25.50 1.94 -4.11
N LEU A 99 -25.29 0.63 -4.18
CA LEU A 99 -26.38 -0.34 -4.23
C LEU A 99 -26.14 -1.34 -3.08
N GLY A 100 -27.20 -1.58 -2.32
CA GLY A 100 -27.21 -2.45 -1.13
C GLY A 100 -27.09 -3.94 -1.44
#